data_AF-A0A3D8Q291-F1
#
_entry.id   AF-A0A3D8Q291-F1
#
_cell.length_a   1.000
_cell.length_b   1.000
_cell.length_c   1.000
_cell.angle_alpha   90.00
_cell.angle_beta   90.00
_cell.angle_gamma   90.00
#
_symmetry.space_group_name_H-M   'P 1'
#
loop_
_entity.id
_entity.type
_entity.pdbx_description
1 polymer ?
#
loop_
_entity_poly.entity_id
_entity_poly.type
_entity_poly.pdbx_seq_one_letter_code
_entity_poly.pdbx_strand_id
1 'polypeptide(L)'
;MIGENIQRLRKSKGLTLSECAERANISKSYLSNIERNLNQNPSIHIIEKLAVVLDVDLRTLLGTVKSANEQIPENEWLEFVNELKKSGVEKEQLQEFRAVIEFVRWQKGKLGEKKSGGKDK
;
A
#
# COMPACT_ATOMS: atom_id res chain seq x y z
N MET A 1 -4.52 -5.87 -1.00
CA MET A 1 -4.99 -5.79 0.42
C MET A 1 -4.20 -6.76 1.31
N ILE A 2 -4.33 -6.70 2.63
CA ILE A 2 -3.59 -7.59 3.57
C ILE A 2 -3.90 -9.09 3.33
N GLY A 3 -5.16 -9.45 3.07
CA GLY A 3 -5.58 -10.85 2.88
C GLY A 3 -4.92 -11.53 1.68
N GLU A 4 -4.82 -10.82 0.56
CA GLU A 4 -4.13 -11.30 -0.65
C GLU A 4 -2.63 -11.51 -0.39
N ASN A 5 -2.02 -10.63 0.40
CA ASN A 5 -0.61 -10.75 0.76
C ASN A 5 -0.36 -11.95 1.68
N ILE A 6 -1.21 -12.15 2.68
CA ILE A 6 -1.18 -13.34 3.56
C ILE A 6 -1.30 -14.61 2.71
N GLN A 7 -2.25 -14.65 1.77
CA GLN A 7 -2.42 -15.79 0.88
C GLN A 7 -1.15 -16.06 0.03
N ARG A 8 -0.57 -15.00 -0.56
CA ARG A 8 0.63 -15.09 -1.38
C ARG A 8 1.80 -15.65 -0.57
N LEU A 9 2.06 -15.09 0.61
CA LEU A 9 3.15 -15.51 1.51
C LEU A 9 2.96 -16.94 2.01
N ARG A 10 1.72 -17.32 2.35
CA ARG A 10 1.40 -18.70 2.73
C ARG A 10 1.72 -19.69 1.62
N LYS A 11 1.29 -19.38 0.39
CA LYS A 11 1.56 -20.21 -0.80
C LYS A 11 3.06 -20.27 -1.11
N SER A 12 3.81 -19.17 -0.98
CA SER A 12 5.27 -19.19 -1.22
C SER A 12 6.04 -20.02 -0.20
N LYS A 13 5.52 -20.16 1.02
CA LYS A 13 6.07 -21.07 2.05
C LYS A 13 5.57 -22.52 1.91
N GLY A 14 4.77 -22.83 0.87
CA GLY A 14 4.23 -24.17 0.63
C GLY A 14 3.19 -24.64 1.65
N LEU A 15 2.64 -23.73 2.47
CA LEU A 15 1.71 -24.10 3.53
C LEU A 15 0.28 -24.21 3.00
N THR A 16 -0.42 -25.27 3.37
CA THR A 16 -1.87 -25.36 3.20
C THR A 16 -2.57 -24.39 4.16
N LEU A 17 -3.84 -24.12 3.88
CA LEU A 17 -4.66 -23.25 4.73
C LEU A 17 -4.86 -23.86 6.12
N SER A 18 -4.98 -25.19 6.22
CA SER A 18 -5.09 -25.90 7.49
C SER A 18 -3.80 -25.77 8.33
N GLU A 19 -2.64 -26.06 7.73
CA GLU A 19 -1.35 -26.02 8.43
C GLU A 19 -1.01 -24.60 8.92
N CYS A 20 -1.26 -23.58 8.09
CA CYS A 20 -1.02 -22.20 8.48
C CYS A 20 -1.94 -21.77 9.63
N ALA A 21 -3.23 -22.14 9.59
CA ALA A 21 -4.18 -21.83 10.65
C ALA A 21 -3.82 -22.52 11.96
N GLU A 22 -3.42 -23.79 11.90
CA GLU A 22 -2.97 -24.57 13.05
C GLU A 22 -1.72 -23.94 13.69
N ARG A 23 -0.69 -23.64 12.90
CA ARG A 23 0.53 -22.99 13.39
C ARG A 23 0.27 -21.59 13.96
N ALA A 24 -0.69 -20.85 13.39
CA ALA A 24 -1.07 -19.53 13.86
C ALA A 24 -2.09 -19.58 15.01
N ASN A 25 -2.48 -20.77 15.46
CA ASN A 25 -3.49 -20.98 16.51
C ASN A 25 -4.78 -20.18 16.25
N ILE A 26 -5.32 -20.30 15.03
CA ILE A 26 -6.60 -19.73 14.60
C ILE A 26 -7.43 -20.77 13.85
N SER A 27 -8.73 -20.52 13.68
CA SER A 27 -9.56 -21.44 12.89
C SER A 27 -9.27 -21.32 11.39
N LYS A 28 -9.31 -22.46 10.69
CA LYS A 28 -9.20 -22.53 9.23
C LYS A 28 -10.19 -21.60 8.52
N SER A 29 -11.44 -21.57 9.01
CA SER A 29 -12.48 -20.70 8.45
C SER A 29 -12.16 -19.22 8.64
N TYR A 30 -11.56 -18.85 9.77
CA TYR A 30 -11.15 -17.48 10.04
C TYR A 30 -10.00 -17.04 9.13
N LEU A 31 -8.94 -17.87 8.98
CA LEU A 31 -7.87 -17.61 8.02
C LEU A 31 -8.41 -17.49 6.58
N SER A 32 -9.34 -18.36 6.19
CA SER A 32 -9.99 -18.31 4.88
C SER A 32 -10.77 -17.01 4.67
N ASN A 33 -11.46 -16.50 5.69
CA ASN A 33 -12.16 -15.22 5.63
C ASN A 33 -11.19 -14.03 5.52
N ILE A 34 -10.04 -14.09 6.21
CA ILE A 34 -8.98 -13.09 6.10
C ILE A 34 -8.41 -13.07 4.68
N GLU A 35 -8.01 -14.22 4.13
CA GLU A 35 -7.42 -14.30 2.78
C GLU A 35 -8.37 -13.85 1.67
N ARG A 36 -9.68 -14.03 1.86
CA ARG A 36 -10.72 -13.58 0.93
C ARG A 36 -11.20 -12.14 1.17
N ASN A 37 -10.55 -11.41 2.08
CA ASN A 37 -10.94 -10.04 2.47
C ASN A 37 -12.39 -9.91 2.98
N LEU A 38 -13.00 -11.02 3.45
CA LEU A 38 -14.32 -11.01 4.08
C LEU A 38 -14.25 -10.54 5.53
N ASN A 39 -13.08 -10.69 6.16
CA ASN A 39 -12.76 -10.04 7.42
C ASN A 39 -11.64 -9.03 7.19
N GLN A 40 -12.00 -7.75 7.09
CA GLN A 40 -11.05 -6.69 6.75
C GLN A 40 -10.30 -6.13 7.97
N ASN A 41 -10.66 -6.53 9.19
CA ASN A 41 -10.04 -5.98 10.40
C ASN A 41 -9.67 -7.09 11.41
N PRO A 42 -8.76 -8.02 11.06
CA PRO A 42 -8.17 -8.93 12.03
C PRO A 42 -7.44 -8.13 13.12
N SER A 43 -7.45 -8.60 14.36
CA SER A 43 -6.74 -7.91 15.44
C SER A 43 -5.22 -7.98 15.22
N ILE A 44 -4.50 -6.99 15.74
CA ILE A 44 -3.03 -6.93 15.63
C ILE A 44 -2.35 -8.22 16.09
N HIS A 45 -2.87 -8.85 17.14
CA HIS A 45 -2.36 -10.12 17.66
C HIS A 45 -2.47 -11.27 16.64
N ILE A 46 -3.53 -11.32 15.84
CA ILE A 46 -3.67 -12.31 14.75
C ILE A 46 -2.65 -12.03 13.65
N ILE A 47 -2.47 -10.76 13.30
CA ILE A 47 -1.52 -10.33 12.28
C ILE A 47 -0.08 -10.70 12.69
N GLU A 48 0.28 -10.49 13.96
CA GLU A 48 1.58 -10.89 14.53
C GLU A 48 1.80 -12.41 14.48
N LYS A 49 0.81 -13.21 14.89
CA LYS A 49 0.92 -14.68 14.78
C LYS A 49 1.15 -15.14 13.35
N LEU A 50 0.43 -14.56 12.40
CA LEU A 50 0.61 -14.87 10.98
C LEU A 50 1.99 -14.44 10.48
N ALA A 51 2.51 -13.30 10.91
CA ALA A 51 3.85 -12.85 10.55
C ALA A 51 4.94 -13.82 11.04
N VAL A 52 4.81 -14.31 12.28
CA VAL A 52 5.71 -15.32 12.85
C VAL A 52 5.64 -16.64 12.06
N VAL A 53 4.44 -17.16 11.79
CA VAL A 53 4.25 -18.42 11.06
C VAL A 53 4.74 -18.34 9.61
N LEU A 54 4.55 -17.18 8.99
CA LEU A 54 4.98 -16.91 7.63
C LEU A 54 6.42 -16.43 7.54
N ASP A 55 7.13 -16.28 8.67
CA ASP A 55 8.53 -15.89 8.76
C ASP A 55 8.82 -14.63 7.91
N VAL A 56 8.06 -13.57 8.21
CA VAL A 56 8.17 -12.26 7.57
C VAL A 56 8.03 -11.14 8.61
N ASP A 57 8.61 -9.99 8.30
CA ASP A 57 8.35 -8.76 9.07
C ASP A 57 6.88 -8.33 8.96
N LEU A 58 6.36 -7.72 10.03
CA LEU A 58 4.99 -7.22 10.10
C LEU A 58 4.67 -6.23 8.95
N ARG A 59 5.61 -5.36 8.57
CA ARG A 59 5.44 -4.39 7.47
C ARG A 59 5.31 -5.11 6.13
N THR A 60 6.09 -6.17 5.94
CA THR A 60 6.02 -7.04 4.76
C THR A 60 4.65 -7.69 4.66
N LEU A 61 4.10 -8.19 5.76
CA LEU A 61 2.78 -8.81 5.79
C LEU A 61 1.63 -7.80 5.60
N LEU A 62 1.75 -6.60 6.16
CA LEU A 62 0.78 -5.52 5.96
C LEU A 62 0.80 -4.95 4.53
N GLY A 63 1.84 -5.25 3.74
CA GLY A 63 2.01 -4.67 2.41
C GLY A 63 2.24 -3.15 2.46
N THR A 64 2.70 -2.62 3.61
CA THR A 64 3.08 -1.21 3.77
C THR A 64 4.45 -0.93 3.17
N VAL A 65 5.16 -1.97 2.74
CA VAL A 65 6.16 -1.87 1.70
C VAL A 65 5.44 -1.64 0.37
N LYS A 66 4.89 -0.42 0.19
CA LYS A 66 4.93 0.16 -1.16
C LYS A 66 6.39 -0.02 -1.58
N SER A 67 6.58 -0.72 -2.69
CA SER A 67 7.90 -0.96 -3.27
C SER A 67 8.79 0.25 -3.02
N ALA A 68 10.02 0.04 -2.56
CA ALA A 68 11.06 1.07 -2.48
C ALA A 68 11.39 1.70 -3.86
N ASN A 69 10.51 1.52 -4.86
CA ASN A 69 10.58 1.92 -6.25
C ASN A 69 9.41 2.85 -6.66
N GLU A 70 8.58 3.31 -5.71
CA GLU A 70 7.65 4.45 -5.90
C GLU A 70 8.09 5.70 -5.12
N GLN A 71 9.36 5.75 -4.72
CA GLN A 71 9.99 7.01 -4.35
C GLN A 71 10.59 7.56 -5.63
N ILE A 72 10.14 8.75 -6.04
CA ILE A 72 10.91 9.58 -6.98
C ILE A 72 12.34 9.60 -6.41
N PRO A 73 13.34 9.08 -7.13
CA PRO A 73 14.72 9.10 -6.68
C PRO A 73 15.09 10.53 -6.24
N GLU A 74 15.78 10.67 -5.09
CA GLU A 74 16.06 12.00 -4.51
C GLU A 74 16.78 12.94 -5.50
N ASN A 75 17.55 12.38 -6.43
CA ASN A 75 18.17 13.10 -7.54
C ASN A 75 17.16 13.73 -8.51
N GLU A 76 16.06 13.06 -8.86
CA GLU A 76 15.02 13.65 -9.73
C GLU A 76 14.34 14.84 -9.04
N TRP A 77 14.13 14.77 -7.72
CA TRP A 77 13.60 15.87 -6.93
C TRP A 77 14.59 17.05 -6.85
N LEU A 78 15.88 16.77 -6.66
CA LEU A 78 16.93 17.78 -6.60
C LEU A 78 17.14 18.47 -7.96
N GLU A 79 17.06 17.73 -9.07
CA GLU A 79 17.11 18.28 -10.42
C GLU A 79 15.98 19.28 -10.64
N PHE A 80 14.74 18.89 -10.32
CA PHE A 80 13.58 19.77 -10.41
C PHE A 80 13.72 21.04 -9.53
N VAL A 81 14.16 20.90 -8.29
CA VAL A 81 14.41 22.05 -7.40
C VAL A 81 15.50 22.97 -7.95
N ASN A 82 16.55 22.41 -8.56
CA ASN A 82 17.61 23.20 -9.20
C ASN A 82 17.11 23.92 -10.45
N GLU A 83 16.23 23.31 -11.24
CA GLU A 83 15.59 23.97 -12.38
C GLU A 83 14.71 25.14 -11.93
N LEU A 84 13.93 24.98 -10.86
CA LEU A 84 13.15 26.08 -10.26
C LEU A 84 14.04 27.24 -9.83
N LYS A 85 15.17 26.94 -9.17
CA LYS A 85 16.14 27.99 -8.79
C LYS A 85 16.70 28.70 -10.02
N LYS A 86 17.03 27.97 -11.09
CA LYS A 86 17.55 28.54 -12.34
C LYS A 86 16.51 29.38 -13.10
N SER A 87 15.21 29.11 -12.93
CA SER A 87 14.15 29.92 -13.53
C SER A 87 13.87 31.21 -12.75
N GLY A 88 14.61 31.48 -11.67
CA GLY A 88 14.48 32.69 -10.85
C GLY A 88 13.40 32.59 -9.79
N VAL A 89 12.95 31.37 -9.45
CA VAL A 89 12.01 31.14 -8.35
C VAL A 89 12.77 31.22 -7.03
N GLU A 90 12.45 32.23 -6.24
CA GLU A 90 12.99 32.41 -4.89
C GLU A 90 12.17 31.62 -3.86
N LYS A 91 12.78 31.38 -2.70
CA LYS A 91 12.18 30.58 -1.62
C LYS A 91 10.83 31.13 -1.15
N GLU A 92 10.69 32.45 -1.15
CA GLU A 92 9.50 33.18 -0.73
C GLU A 92 8.32 32.94 -1.67
N GLN A 93 8.59 32.74 -2.96
CA GLN A 93 7.58 32.49 -4.00
C GLN A 93 7.07 31.04 -3.96
N LEU A 94 7.77 30.11 -3.30
CA LEU A 94 7.36 28.70 -3.19
C LEU A 94 5.96 28.53 -2.58
N GLN A 95 5.54 29.46 -1.70
CA GLN A 95 4.21 29.41 -1.10
C GLN A 95 3.09 29.67 -2.12
N GLU A 96 3.36 30.42 -3.18
CA GLU A 96 2.38 30.74 -4.24
C GLU A 96 2.05 29.50 -5.07
N PHE A 97 3.03 28.61 -5.28
CA PHE A 97 2.85 27.35 -6.00
C PHE A 97 2.00 26.33 -5.25
N ARG A 98 1.72 26.54 -3.95
CA ARG A 98 0.86 25.67 -3.15
C ARG A 98 -0.53 25.52 -3.77
N ALA A 99 -1.11 26.61 -4.28
CA ALA A 99 -2.42 26.59 -4.91
C ALA A 99 -2.43 25.74 -6.20
N VAL A 100 -1.37 25.82 -7.01
CA VAL A 100 -1.21 25.02 -8.23
C VAL A 100 -1.06 23.54 -7.88
N ILE A 101 -0.27 23.21 -6.85
CA ILE A 101 -0.09 21.83 -6.40
C ILE A 101 -1.42 21.24 -5.90
N GLU A 102 -2.16 21.97 -5.07
CA GLU A 102 -3.47 21.53 -4.58
C GLU A 102 -4.49 21.38 -5.71
N PHE A 103 -4.47 22.28 -6.70
CA PHE A 103 -5.30 22.15 -7.91
C PHE A 103 -4.96 20.88 -8.71
N VAL A 104 -3.67 20.60 -8.94
CA VAL A 104 -3.22 19.38 -9.64
C VAL A 104 -3.63 18.12 -8.86
N ARG A 105 -3.50 18.13 -7.53
CA ARG A 105 -3.96 17.03 -6.66
C ARG A 105 -5.46 16.80 -6.80
N TRP A 106 -6.25 17.88 -6.77
CA TRP A 106 -7.69 17.83 -6.97
C TRP A 106 -8.08 17.28 -8.35
N GLN A 107 -7.42 17.72 -9.43
CA GLN A 107 -7.69 17.25 -10.79
C GLN A 107 -7.39 15.74 -10.94
N LYS A 108 -6.27 15.27 -10.37
CA LYS A 108 -5.95 13.83 -10.35
C LYS A 108 -7.00 13.02 -9.56
N GLY A 109 -7.53 13.56 -8.46
CA GLY A 109 -8.64 12.97 -7.71
C GLY A 109 -9.91 12.82 -8.56
N LYS A 110 -10.25 13.84 -9.37
CA LYS A 110 -11.42 13.83 -10.27
C LYS A 110 -11.28 12.86 -11.45
N LEU A 111 -10.06 12.60 -11.94
CA LEU A 111 -9.82 11.61 -13.01
C LEU A 111 -10.00 10.16 -12.53
N GLY A 112 -9.80 9.90 -11.23
CA GLY A 112 -10.03 8.58 -10.62
C GLY A 112 -11.52 8.21 -10.51
N GLU A 113 -12.38 9.21 -10.25
CA GLU A 113 -13.84 9.01 -10.12
C GLU A 113 -14.52 8.69 -11.47
N LYS A 114 -14.00 9.21 -12.59
CA LYS A 114 -14.58 8.96 -13.93
C LYS A 114 -14.37 7.56 -14.48
N LYS A 115 -13.42 6.76 -13.95
CA LYS A 115 -13.16 5.39 -14.47
C LYS A 115 -14.09 4.31 -13.91
N SER A 116 -14.91 4.61 -12.90
CA SER A 116 -15.85 3.65 -12.29
C SER A 116 -17.30 3.79 -12.76
N GLY A 117 -17.63 4.78 -13.60
CA GLY A 117 -19.00 5.09 -14.02
C GLY A 117 -19.37 4.63 -15.44
N GLY A 118 -18.77 3.54 -15.94
CA GLY A 118 -18.86 3.17 -17.35
C GLY A 118 -19.01 1.69 -17.62
N LYS A 119 -19.92 1.01 -16.92
CA LYS A 119 -20.54 -0.25 -17.36
C LYS A 119 -21.85 -0.39 -16.61
N ASP A 120 -22.93 0.07 -17.25
CA ASP A 120 -24.27 -0.50 -17.14
C ASP A 120 -25.03 -0.02 -18.39
N LYS A 121 -25.00 -0.86 -19.41
CA LYS A 121 -25.99 -0.95 -20.47
C LYS A 121 -26.51 -2.38 -20.48
#